data_AF-A0A1G5HQX2-F1
#
_entry.id   AF-A0A1G5HQX2-F1
#
_cell.length_a   1.000
_cell.length_b   1.000
_cell.length_c   1.000
_cell.angle_alpha   90.00
_cell.angle_beta   90.00
_cell.angle_gamma   90.00
#
_symmetry.space_group_name_H-M   'P 1'
#
loop_
_entity.id
_entity.type
_entity.pdbx_description
1 polymer ?
#
loop_
_entity_poly.entity_id
_entity_poly.type
_entity_poly.pdbx_seq_one_letter_code
_entity_poly.pdbx_strand_id
1 'polypeptide(L)'
;MTGTAVISKENEKHLNRILYRETFERRSEYAGQRPVPPEQDLRTVPDALAKWLRLRERIVETLPGINRKLSAINVELHISPIKPHAYTVRDYPSVGRLRIDLARDFAPTTRILEMDVNEYGLIHLYMYLPKETRRLDIGIDEVDQDRLEALLLDFVDLATQDD
;
A
#
# COMPACT_ATOMS: atom_id res chain seq x y z
N MET A 1 28.22 8.12 -23.24
CA MET A 1 26.99 7.99 -24.03
C MET A 1 26.01 7.18 -23.19
N THR A 2 25.06 7.86 -22.55
CA THR A 2 24.07 7.26 -21.65
C THR A 2 22.92 6.69 -22.48
N GLY A 3 22.82 5.37 -22.50
CA GLY A 3 21.71 4.66 -23.13
C GLY A 3 20.49 4.72 -22.22
N THR A 4 19.44 5.40 -22.67
CA THR A 4 18.11 5.40 -22.09
C THR A 4 17.54 3.99 -22.14
N ALA A 5 17.27 3.38 -20.98
CA ALA A 5 16.49 2.16 -20.91
C ALA A 5 15.03 2.50 -21.22
N VAL A 6 14.62 2.28 -22.47
CA VAL A 6 13.23 2.34 -22.90
C VAL A 6 12.51 1.16 -22.24
N ILE A 7 11.67 1.43 -21.24
CA ILE A 7 10.73 0.44 -20.71
C ILE A 7 9.77 0.11 -21.84
N SER A 8 9.84 -1.12 -22.36
CA SER A 8 9.05 -1.54 -23.51
C SER A 8 7.57 -1.71 -23.12
N LYS A 9 6.67 -1.41 -24.07
CA LYS A 9 5.21 -1.64 -23.98
C LYS A 9 4.83 -3.11 -23.67
N GLU A 10 5.78 -4.04 -23.67
CA GLU A 10 5.59 -5.43 -23.26
C GLU A 10 5.50 -5.60 -21.73
N ASN A 11 6.22 -4.78 -20.95
CA ASN A 11 6.14 -4.82 -19.48
C ASN A 11 4.81 -4.27 -18.97
N GLU A 12 4.25 -3.23 -19.60
CA GLU A 12 2.89 -2.71 -19.34
C GLU A 12 1.80 -3.74 -19.61
N LYS A 13 1.96 -4.56 -20.65
CA LYS A 13 1.03 -5.66 -20.96
C LYS A 13 1.18 -6.83 -19.98
N HIS A 14 2.38 -7.07 -19.45
CA HIS A 14 2.62 -8.11 -18.45
C HIS A 14 2.01 -7.73 -17.09
N LEU A 15 2.18 -6.48 -16.66
CA LEU A 15 1.57 -5.91 -15.45
C LEU A 15 0.04 -5.87 -15.52
N ASN A 16 -0.54 -5.42 -16.64
CA ASN A 16 -1.99 -5.49 -16.83
C ASN A 16 -2.51 -6.93 -16.81
N ARG A 17 -1.76 -7.91 -17.32
CA ARG A 17 -2.21 -9.32 -17.32
C ARG A 17 -2.21 -9.95 -15.92
N ILE A 18 -1.32 -9.52 -15.03
CA ILE A 18 -1.23 -10.00 -13.64
C ILE A 18 -2.27 -9.26 -12.76
N LEU A 19 -2.44 -7.95 -12.96
CA LEU A 19 -3.34 -7.12 -12.15
C LEU A 19 -4.83 -7.20 -12.55
N TYR A 20 -5.15 -7.38 -13.84
CA TYR A 20 -6.55 -7.40 -14.29
C TYR A 20 -7.22 -8.79 -14.15
N ARG A 21 -6.47 -9.89 -14.22
CA ARG A 21 -7.05 -11.25 -14.31
C ARG A 21 -7.38 -11.89 -12.96
N GLU A 22 -6.75 -11.48 -11.86
CA GLU A 22 -7.06 -12.03 -10.53
C GLU A 22 -7.93 -11.13 -9.64
N THR A 23 -7.86 -9.80 -9.82
CA THR A 23 -8.49 -8.86 -8.88
C THR A 23 -9.82 -8.27 -9.38
N PHE A 24 -10.05 -8.19 -10.69
CA PHE A 24 -11.23 -7.51 -11.25
C PHE A 24 -12.42 -8.45 -11.49
N GLU A 25 -12.19 -9.69 -11.95
CA GLU A 25 -13.29 -10.65 -12.19
C GLU A 25 -13.90 -11.21 -10.88
N ARG A 26 -13.16 -11.22 -9.77
CA ARG A 26 -13.73 -11.60 -8.46
C ARG A 26 -14.59 -10.49 -7.84
N ARG A 27 -14.38 -9.21 -8.18
CA ARG A 27 -15.13 -8.11 -7.54
C ARG A 27 -16.55 -7.91 -8.09
N SER A 28 -16.95 -8.56 -9.19
CA SER A 28 -18.34 -8.48 -9.67
C SER A 28 -19.26 -9.60 -9.16
N GLU A 29 -18.73 -10.72 -8.64
CA GLU A 29 -19.54 -11.82 -8.08
C GLU A 29 -19.76 -11.71 -6.56
N TYR A 30 -18.95 -10.93 -5.82
CA TYR A 30 -19.06 -10.80 -4.36
C TYR A 30 -19.67 -9.48 -3.86
N ALA A 31 -20.23 -8.64 -4.74
CA ALA A 31 -20.87 -7.37 -4.39
C ALA A 31 -22.20 -7.50 -3.60
N GLY A 32 -22.52 -8.68 -3.06
CA GLY A 32 -23.76 -8.92 -2.32
C GLY A 32 -23.73 -10.08 -1.32
N GLN A 33 -22.59 -10.71 -1.09
CA GLN A 33 -22.47 -11.78 -0.10
C GLN A 33 -21.38 -11.38 0.90
N ARG A 34 -21.78 -10.93 2.09
CA ARG A 34 -20.87 -10.93 3.25
C ARG A 34 -20.70 -12.39 3.66
N PRO A 35 -19.53 -13.03 3.51
CA PRO A 35 -19.24 -14.17 4.34
C PRO A 35 -18.86 -13.59 5.71
N VAL A 36 -19.76 -13.77 6.68
CA VAL A 36 -19.35 -13.78 8.08
C VAL A 36 -18.22 -14.80 8.17
N PRO A 37 -16.99 -14.43 8.61
CA PRO A 37 -15.96 -15.42 8.81
C PRO A 37 -16.46 -16.44 9.85
N PRO A 38 -16.31 -17.75 9.60
CA PRO A 38 -16.65 -18.76 10.60
C PRO A 38 -15.85 -18.46 11.87
N GLU A 39 -16.46 -18.63 13.05
CA GLU A 39 -15.88 -18.41 14.38
C GLU A 39 -14.34 -18.59 14.39
N GLN A 40 -13.62 -17.49 14.22
CA GLN A 40 -12.16 -17.49 14.10
C GLN A 40 -11.54 -17.25 15.48
N ASP A 41 -10.65 -18.17 15.84
CA ASP A 41 -9.95 -18.32 17.11
C ASP A 41 -9.36 -16.99 17.61
N LEU A 42 -9.65 -16.58 18.85
CA LEU A 42 -9.17 -15.35 19.51
C LEU A 42 -7.62 -15.24 19.57
N ARG A 43 -6.90 -16.26 19.09
CA ARG A 43 -5.45 -16.34 18.93
C ARG A 43 -4.92 -15.64 17.67
N THR A 44 -5.77 -15.17 16.77
CA THR A 44 -5.37 -14.52 15.50
C THR A 44 -4.88 -13.07 15.70
N VAL A 45 -5.47 -12.33 16.65
CA VAL A 45 -5.12 -10.92 16.93
C VAL A 45 -3.64 -10.75 17.33
N PRO A 46 -3.06 -11.56 18.24
CA PRO A 46 -1.63 -11.46 18.56
C PRO A 46 -0.69 -11.74 17.39
N ASP A 47 -1.06 -12.66 16.48
CA ASP A 47 -0.26 -12.99 15.28
C ASP A 47 -0.28 -11.85 14.26
N ALA A 48 -1.47 -11.33 13.94
CA ALA A 48 -1.62 -10.19 13.03
C ALA A 48 -0.88 -8.94 13.54
N LEU A 49 -0.94 -8.68 14.85
CA LEU A 49 -0.18 -7.59 15.48
C LEU A 49 1.33 -7.82 15.37
N ALA A 50 1.83 -9.03 15.65
CA ALA A 50 3.26 -9.33 15.55
C ALA A 50 3.79 -9.18 14.12
N LYS A 51 3.02 -9.68 13.13
CA LYS A 51 3.32 -9.51 11.70
C LYS A 51 3.29 -8.03 11.30
N TRP A 52 2.32 -7.26 11.80
CA TRP A 52 2.23 -5.82 11.56
C TRP A 52 3.46 -5.07 12.08
N LEU A 53 3.89 -5.34 13.32
CA LEU A 53 5.06 -4.68 13.90
C LEU A 53 6.32 -4.94 13.07
N ARG A 54 6.52 -6.19 12.62
CA ARG A 54 7.63 -6.56 11.72
C ARG A 54 7.55 -5.84 10.37
N LEU A 55 6.36 -5.77 9.77
CA LEU A 55 6.18 -5.06 8.50
C LEU A 55 6.46 -3.56 8.67
N ARG A 56 5.99 -2.95 9.75
CA ARG A 56 6.26 -1.53 10.07
C ARG A 56 7.76 -1.26 10.20
N GLU A 57 8.50 -2.13 10.90
CA GLU A 57 9.97 -2.04 11.01
C GLU A 57 10.63 -2.11 9.64
N ARG A 58 10.24 -3.07 8.79
CA ARG A 58 10.77 -3.18 7.41
C ARG A 58 10.50 -1.93 6.58
N ILE A 59 9.33 -1.31 6.72
CA ILE A 59 9.02 -0.05 6.02
C ILE A 59 9.99 1.05 6.44
N VAL A 60 10.23 1.20 7.74
CA VAL A 60 11.19 2.18 8.29
C VAL A 60 12.60 1.93 7.74
N GLU A 61 13.03 0.68 7.65
CA GLU A 61 14.36 0.31 7.15
C GLU A 61 14.50 0.48 5.62
N THR A 62 13.42 0.28 4.87
CA THR A 62 13.43 0.30 3.39
C THR A 62 13.38 1.74 2.84
N LEU A 63 12.66 2.65 3.52
CA LEU A 63 12.43 4.02 3.05
C LEU A 63 13.71 4.81 2.71
N PRO A 64 14.82 4.76 3.50
CA PRO A 64 16.06 5.44 3.12
C PRO A 64 16.68 4.94 1.81
N GLY A 65 16.48 3.67 1.46
CA GLY A 65 16.88 3.11 0.17
C GLY A 65 16.04 3.65 -0.97
N ILE A 66 14.72 3.71 -0.78
CA ILE A 66 13.76 4.24 -1.74
C ILE A 66 13.97 5.75 -1.96
N ASN A 67 14.06 6.55 -0.90
CA ASN A 67 14.25 8.00 -1.01
C ASN A 67 15.56 8.37 -1.74
N ARG A 68 16.62 7.56 -1.60
CA ARG A 68 17.83 7.73 -2.43
C ARG A 68 17.54 7.58 -3.92
N LYS A 69 16.70 6.61 -4.32
CA LYS A 69 16.28 6.44 -5.72
C LYS A 69 15.39 7.60 -6.19
N LEU A 70 14.45 8.03 -5.34
CA LEU A 70 13.50 9.11 -5.65
C LEU A 70 14.13 10.51 -5.68
N SER A 71 15.29 10.70 -5.07
CA SER A 71 16.02 11.97 -5.10
C SER A 71 16.34 12.48 -6.51
N ALA A 72 16.47 11.57 -7.49
CA ALA A 72 16.71 11.93 -8.89
C ALA A 72 15.54 12.69 -9.54
N ILE A 73 14.35 12.60 -8.96
CA ILE A 73 13.12 13.29 -9.41
C ILE A 73 12.57 14.26 -8.36
N ASN A 74 13.39 14.65 -7.37
CA ASN A 74 13.02 15.53 -6.25
C ASN A 74 11.76 15.07 -5.48
N VAL A 75 11.55 13.76 -5.35
CA VAL A 75 10.45 13.19 -4.57
C VAL A 75 11.01 12.53 -3.31
N GLU A 76 10.28 12.64 -2.21
CA GLU A 76 10.61 12.00 -0.94
C GLU A 76 9.35 11.42 -0.28
N LEU A 77 9.49 10.25 0.34
CA LEU A 77 8.46 9.61 1.15
C LEU A 77 8.78 9.74 2.63
N HIS A 78 7.78 10.10 3.43
CA HIS A 78 7.93 10.25 4.88
C HIS A 78 6.84 9.49 5.62
N ILE A 79 7.22 8.80 6.70
CA ILE A 79 6.23 8.28 7.64
C ILE A 79 5.69 9.44 8.46
N SER A 80 4.37 9.61 8.42
CA SER A 80 3.68 10.66 9.16
C SER A 80 2.91 10.12 10.35
N PRO A 81 2.77 10.92 11.42
CA PRO A 81 1.97 10.52 12.57
C PRO A 81 0.51 10.38 12.16
N ILE A 82 -0.11 9.28 12.60
CA ILE A 82 -1.55 9.07 12.47
C ILE A 82 -2.20 9.39 13.82
N LYS A 83 -3.24 10.22 13.80
CA LYS A 83 -4.05 10.45 15.00
C LYS A 83 -4.74 9.14 15.41
N PRO A 84 -4.80 8.80 16.71
CA PRO A 84 -5.62 7.71 17.19
C PRO A 84 -7.06 7.93 16.70
N HIS A 85 -7.56 7.05 15.82
CA HIS A 85 -8.91 7.15 15.31
C HIS A 85 -9.81 6.28 16.18
N ALA A 86 -10.95 6.80 16.62
CA ALA A 86 -11.97 5.99 17.28
C ALA A 86 -12.42 4.88 16.31
N TYR A 87 -12.30 3.62 16.74
CA TYR A 87 -12.57 2.39 16.00
C TYR A 87 -14.03 2.20 15.53
N THR A 88 -14.88 3.22 15.64
CA THR A 88 -16.34 3.10 15.50
C THR A 88 -16.86 3.22 14.06
N VAL A 89 -16.00 3.45 13.06
CA VAL A 89 -16.45 3.78 11.68
C VAL A 89 -16.09 2.70 10.65
N ARG A 90 -15.26 1.71 10.99
CA ARG A 90 -14.91 0.61 10.07
C ARG A 90 -15.55 -0.67 10.57
N ASP A 91 -16.19 -1.43 9.68
CA ASP A 91 -16.84 -2.73 9.95
C ASP A 91 -15.88 -3.84 10.47
N TYR A 92 -14.64 -3.49 10.84
CA TYR A 92 -13.58 -4.39 11.26
C TYR A 92 -12.62 -3.71 12.26
N PRO A 93 -12.14 -4.41 13.30
CA PRO A 93 -11.15 -3.88 14.25
C PRO A 93 -9.76 -3.82 13.60
N SER A 94 -9.15 -2.64 13.63
CA SER A 94 -7.78 -2.39 13.18
C SER A 94 -6.77 -2.77 14.27
N VAL A 95 -5.70 -3.47 13.90
CA VAL A 95 -4.58 -3.82 14.78
C VAL A 95 -3.35 -2.95 14.53
N GLY A 96 -3.32 -2.17 13.45
CA GLY A 96 -2.14 -1.42 13.05
C GLY A 96 -2.40 -0.46 11.90
N ARG A 97 -1.79 0.73 11.96
CA ARG A 97 -1.87 1.72 10.89
C ARG A 97 -0.55 2.44 10.65
N LEU A 98 -0.26 2.74 9.38
CA LEU A 98 0.87 3.56 8.96
C LEU A 98 0.42 4.52 7.87
N ARG A 99 0.94 5.74 7.90
CA ARG A 99 0.71 6.76 6.88
C ARG A 99 2.04 7.16 6.30
N ILE A 100 2.11 7.17 4.99
CA ILE A 100 3.26 7.63 4.22
C ILE A 100 2.79 8.81 3.38
N ASP A 101 3.39 9.96 3.60
CA ASP A 101 3.15 11.18 2.82
C ASP A 101 4.24 11.33 1.75
N LEU A 102 3.83 11.80 0.58
CA LEU A 102 4.75 12.18 -0.48
C LEU A 102 5.05 13.67 -0.40
N ALA A 103 6.33 14.02 -0.40
CA ALA A 103 6.83 15.37 -0.60
C ALA A 103 7.48 15.47 -1.98
N ARG A 104 7.36 16.64 -2.61
CA ARG A 104 8.00 16.97 -3.89
C ARG A 104 8.64 18.33 -3.81
N ASP A 105 9.86 18.46 -4.30
CA ASP A 105 10.65 19.69 -4.23
C ASP A 105 10.70 20.27 -2.80
N PHE A 106 10.86 19.37 -1.81
CA PHE A 106 10.85 19.67 -0.36
C PHE A 106 9.54 20.26 0.18
N ALA A 107 8.45 20.26 -0.61
CA ALA A 107 7.12 20.69 -0.19
C ALA A 107 6.20 19.47 0.04
N PRO A 108 5.41 19.46 1.13
CA PRO A 108 4.43 18.41 1.37
C PRO A 108 3.34 18.44 0.29
N THR A 109 2.89 17.27 -0.15
CA THR A 109 1.77 17.15 -1.09
C THR A 109 0.50 16.62 -0.40
N THR A 110 -0.61 16.61 -1.12
CA THR A 110 -1.86 15.96 -0.68
C THR A 110 -1.87 14.46 -0.98
N ARG A 111 -0.79 13.89 -1.53
CA ARG A 111 -0.68 12.49 -1.88
C ARG A 111 -0.26 11.67 -0.67
N ILE A 112 -1.11 10.72 -0.32
CA ILE A 112 -0.98 9.95 0.92
C ILE A 112 -1.20 8.48 0.61
N LEU A 113 -0.34 7.62 1.14
CA LEU A 113 -0.56 6.19 1.22
C LEU A 113 -0.82 5.82 2.69
N GLU A 114 -2.03 5.36 3.00
CA GLU A 114 -2.37 4.82 4.31
C GLU A 114 -2.50 3.30 4.24
N MET A 115 -1.87 2.63 5.20
CA MET A 115 -1.99 1.20 5.44
C MET A 115 -2.80 1.00 6.72
N ASP A 116 -3.82 0.15 6.66
CA ASP A 116 -4.64 -0.23 7.81
C ASP A 116 -4.78 -1.75 7.87
N VAL A 117 -4.27 -2.37 8.91
CA VAL A 117 -4.25 -3.82 9.09
C VAL A 117 -5.36 -4.23 10.03
N ASN A 118 -6.17 -5.20 9.61
CA ASN A 118 -7.20 -5.77 10.48
C ASN A 118 -6.68 -6.98 11.28
N GLU A 119 -7.49 -7.44 12.22
CA GLU A 119 -7.15 -8.59 13.08
C GLU A 119 -6.89 -9.92 12.34
N TYR A 120 -7.28 -10.00 11.07
CA TYR A 120 -7.09 -11.18 10.22
C TYR A 120 -5.79 -11.12 9.39
N GLY A 121 -4.97 -10.07 9.58
CA GLY A 121 -3.76 -9.88 8.81
C GLY A 121 -4.02 -9.41 7.37
N LEU A 122 -5.18 -8.84 7.08
CA LEU A 122 -5.43 -8.17 5.80
C LEU A 122 -5.02 -6.70 5.91
N ILE A 123 -4.18 -6.25 4.99
CA ILE A 123 -3.77 -4.86 4.84
C ILE A 123 -4.70 -4.18 3.85
N HIS A 124 -5.39 -3.15 4.31
CA HIS A 124 -6.14 -2.22 3.48
C HIS A 124 -5.23 -1.03 3.14
N LEU A 125 -4.82 -0.94 1.88
CA LEU A 125 -4.00 0.14 1.36
C LEU A 125 -4.90 1.16 0.68
N TYR A 126 -4.90 2.37 1.22
CA TYR A 126 -5.61 3.53 0.70
C TYR A 126 -4.61 4.51 0.11
N MET A 127 -4.73 4.76 -1.18
CA MET A 127 -3.96 5.78 -1.88
C MET A 127 -4.86 6.98 -2.14
N TYR A 128 -4.60 8.07 -1.45
CA TYR A 128 -5.28 9.35 -1.66
C TYR A 128 -4.45 10.15 -2.67
N LEU A 129 -4.97 10.26 -3.89
CA LEU A 129 -4.39 11.04 -4.99
C LEU A 129 -5.22 12.31 -5.20
N PRO A 130 -4.72 13.33 -5.93
CA PRO A 130 -5.43 14.60 -6.08
C PRO A 130 -6.86 14.49 -6.66
N LYS A 131 -7.10 13.51 -7.54
CA LYS A 131 -8.37 13.36 -8.26
C LYS A 131 -9.20 12.14 -7.84
N GLU A 132 -8.59 11.19 -7.13
CA GLU A 132 -9.24 9.93 -6.79
C GLU A 132 -8.65 9.30 -5.54
N THR A 133 -9.40 8.38 -4.93
CA THR A 133 -8.89 7.49 -3.90
C THR A 133 -8.90 6.07 -4.43
N ARG A 134 -7.74 5.43 -4.47
CA ARG A 134 -7.60 4.03 -4.87
C ARG A 134 -7.45 3.15 -3.64
N ARG A 135 -7.94 1.91 -3.74
CA ARG A 135 -7.86 0.93 -2.66
C ARG A 135 -7.37 -0.42 -3.17
N LEU A 136 -6.42 -0.99 -2.45
CA LEU A 136 -5.90 -2.35 -2.65
C LEU A 136 -5.95 -3.09 -1.32
N ASP A 137 -6.36 -4.36 -1.35
CA ASP A 137 -6.36 -5.23 -0.18
C ASP A 137 -5.32 -6.34 -0.42
N ILE A 138 -4.40 -6.56 0.53
CA ILE A 138 -3.31 -7.53 0.41
C ILE A 138 -3.15 -8.29 1.73
N GLY A 139 -2.93 -9.60 1.71
CA GLY A 139 -2.55 -10.34 2.90
C GLY A 139 -1.18 -9.91 3.43
N ILE A 140 -1.02 -9.77 4.74
CA ILE A 140 0.24 -9.32 5.35
C ILE A 140 1.42 -10.27 5.05
N ASP A 141 1.14 -11.56 4.90
CA ASP A 141 2.12 -12.58 4.55
C ASP A 141 2.57 -12.51 3.08
N GLU A 142 1.86 -11.75 2.24
CA GLU A 142 2.23 -11.52 0.85
C GLU A 142 3.21 -10.34 0.68
N VAL A 143 3.47 -9.56 1.74
CA VAL A 143 4.32 -8.36 1.66
C VAL A 143 5.74 -8.68 2.11
N ASP A 144 6.53 -9.22 1.19
CA ASP A 144 7.98 -9.30 1.32
C ASP A 144 8.66 -7.96 0.98
N GLN A 145 9.99 -7.92 1.07
CA GLN A 145 10.77 -6.70 0.85
C GLN A 145 10.64 -6.18 -0.58
N ASP A 146 10.71 -7.07 -1.57
CA ASP A 146 10.65 -6.69 -2.99
C ASP A 146 9.26 -6.17 -3.34
N ARG A 147 8.20 -6.82 -2.85
CA ARG A 147 6.82 -6.40 -3.05
C ARG A 147 6.52 -5.09 -2.33
N LEU A 148 7.07 -4.86 -1.14
CA LEU A 148 6.95 -3.58 -0.45
C LEU A 148 7.61 -2.45 -1.24
N GLU A 149 8.83 -2.67 -1.73
CA GLU A 149 9.53 -1.67 -2.54
C GLU A 149 8.74 -1.33 -3.80
N ALA A 150 8.31 -2.36 -4.55
CA ALA A 150 7.49 -2.18 -5.74
C ALA A 150 6.21 -1.38 -5.45
N LEU A 151 5.52 -1.69 -4.36
CA LEU A 151 4.29 -0.99 -3.96
C LEU A 151 4.51 0.50 -3.67
N LEU A 152 5.62 0.83 -2.99
CA LEU A 152 5.96 2.22 -2.67
C LEU A 152 6.38 3.00 -3.92
N LEU A 153 7.10 2.37 -4.85
CA LEU A 153 7.47 2.99 -6.12
C LEU A 153 6.24 3.18 -7.03
N ASP A 154 5.33 2.21 -7.08
CA ASP A 154 4.07 2.32 -7.84
C ASP A 154 3.18 3.43 -7.28
N PHE A 155 3.11 3.59 -5.95
CA PHE A 155 2.43 4.72 -5.34
C PHE A 155 3.02 6.06 -5.81
N VAL A 156 4.35 6.18 -5.87
CA VAL A 156 5.02 7.39 -6.36
C VAL A 156 4.73 7.62 -7.84
N ASP A 157 4.81 6.58 -8.67
CA ASP A 157 4.50 6.68 -10.10
C ASP A 157 3.06 7.21 -10.29
N LEU A 158 2.08 6.53 -9.69
CA LEU A 158 0.68 6.95 -9.73
C LEU A 158 0.47 8.37 -9.19
N ALA A 159 1.19 8.74 -8.14
CA ALA A 159 1.08 10.07 -7.56
C ALA A 159 1.67 11.15 -8.47
N THR A 160 2.67 10.83 -9.29
CA THR A 160 3.38 11.79 -10.14
C THR A 160 2.90 11.83 -11.59
N GLN A 161 2.09 10.87 -12.06
CA GLN A 161 1.57 10.79 -13.44
C GLN A 161 0.79 12.03 -13.93
N ASP A 162 0.25 12.85 -13.02
CA ASP A 162 -0.57 14.03 -13.33
C ASP A 162 0.21 15.36 -13.35
N ASP A 163 1.49 15.36 -12.98
CA ASP A 163 2.35 16.55 -12.90
C ASP A 163 3.38 16.62 -14.06
#